data_AF-A0A218XMF1-F1
#
_entry.id   AF-A0A218XMF1-F1
#
_cell.length_a   1.000
_cell.length_b   1.000
_cell.length_c   1.000
_cell.angle_alpha   90.00
_cell.angle_beta   90.00
_cell.angle_gamma   90.00
#
_symmetry.space_group_name_H-M   'P 1'
#
loop_
_entity.id
_entity.type
_entity.pdbx_description
1 polymer ?
#
loop_
_entity_poly.entity_id
_entity_poly.type
_entity_poly.pdbx_seq_one_letter_code
_entity_poly.pdbx_strand_id
1 'polypeptide(L)'
;MKEGIQLPTIVVVGDQSSGKSSVLESLAGINLPRGQGICTRVPLIMRLQNHPCPDPELYLEFNGKHVETDEDNVTFAISSATEEIAGHQKGISNTPLTLVVKKDGVPDLTMVDLPGITRLHNNVAELNKMPKVLSTVAEAMTAFMQIMGSAKDSLRKILLRGEYDEYPHEKQMHGTARFVEMLDRFANELRMDAETGKNSSFLMEEISLLEEAKGIRLPNFIPRTAFLTILHKKVEDISCKPFKFMGELWDYIELVVITVLMDHSKNYPPLQACMRRAAQNLIGKMKERAMIRVTDIIEMEKLTDYTCDPEYISEWNQLMEEEPKLLAAIDSYKNPSTVSLEGIGEVEIDSLRQFKHHLKQAFDLKVRMTSYWKIVLRRLVDTMATFLLFNVQVLVNKEMEVEMVNDLVGPHGDGIERMLEESPSVANKREKLKRSIKLLRESADIVATIIHRAAANADLE
;
A
#
# COMPACT_ATOMS: atom_id res chain seq x y z
N MET A 1 -58.17 -17.37 -51.49
CA MET A 1 -58.04 -17.81 -50.08
C MET A 1 -56.85 -17.07 -49.51
N LYS A 2 -56.97 -16.50 -48.30
CA LYS A 2 -56.03 -15.53 -47.73
C LYS A 2 -54.62 -16.13 -47.63
N GLU A 3 -53.64 -15.54 -48.33
CA GLU A 3 -52.21 -15.74 -48.06
C GLU A 3 -51.93 -15.16 -46.67
N GLY A 4 -51.65 -16.04 -45.70
CA GLY A 4 -51.20 -15.63 -44.38
C GLY A 4 -49.73 -15.24 -44.46
N ILE A 5 -49.42 -13.96 -44.25
CA ILE A 5 -48.04 -13.51 -44.06
C ILE A 5 -47.58 -14.09 -42.71
N GLN A 6 -46.65 -15.06 -42.71
CA GLN A 6 -46.03 -15.52 -41.47
C GLN A 6 -45.24 -14.37 -40.85
N LEU A 7 -45.52 -14.08 -39.58
CA LEU A 7 -44.84 -13.04 -38.82
C LEU A 7 -43.39 -13.46 -38.52
N PRO A 8 -42.42 -12.53 -38.62
CA PRO A 8 -41.02 -12.84 -38.34
C PRO A 8 -40.82 -13.25 -36.88
N THR A 9 -39.94 -14.22 -36.65
CA THR A 9 -39.49 -14.59 -35.30
C THR A 9 -38.71 -13.42 -34.70
N ILE A 10 -39.24 -12.78 -33.65
CA ILE A 10 -38.58 -11.66 -32.96
C ILE A 10 -37.77 -12.19 -31.77
N VAL A 11 -36.45 -12.16 -31.90
CA VAL A 11 -35.53 -12.56 -30.84
C VAL A 11 -35.22 -11.35 -29.96
N VAL A 12 -35.58 -11.41 -28.69
CA VAL A 12 -35.32 -10.34 -27.71
C VAL A 12 -34.08 -10.70 -26.87
N VAL A 13 -32.95 -10.05 -27.14
CA VAL A 13 -31.69 -10.24 -26.39
C VAL A 13 -31.35 -8.97 -25.61
N GLY A 14 -30.91 -9.09 -24.35
CA GLY A 14 -30.52 -7.94 -23.55
C GLY A 14 -30.02 -8.28 -22.15
N ASP A 15 -29.45 -7.29 -21.45
CA ASP A 15 -28.80 -7.45 -20.14
C ASP A 15 -29.76 -7.78 -18.99
N GLN A 16 -29.25 -8.38 -17.91
CA GLN A 16 -30.04 -8.64 -16.70
C GLN A 16 -30.71 -7.33 -16.21
N SER A 17 -32.01 -7.40 -15.89
CA SER A 17 -32.82 -6.24 -15.45
C SER A 17 -33.05 -5.15 -16.50
N SER A 18 -32.81 -5.40 -17.79
CA SER A 18 -33.12 -4.46 -18.88
C SER A 18 -34.63 -4.38 -19.23
N GLY A 19 -35.52 -4.91 -18.39
CA GLY A 19 -36.97 -4.88 -18.61
C GLY A 19 -37.52 -5.89 -19.63
N LYS A 20 -36.72 -6.86 -20.11
CA LYS A 20 -37.17 -7.89 -21.08
C LYS A 20 -38.39 -8.64 -20.59
N SER A 21 -38.35 -9.19 -19.38
CA SER A 21 -39.48 -9.92 -18.79
C SER A 21 -40.74 -9.05 -18.74
N SER A 22 -40.63 -7.74 -18.52
CA SER A 22 -41.77 -6.82 -18.54
C SER A 22 -42.35 -6.59 -19.94
N VAL A 23 -41.51 -6.60 -20.98
CA VAL A 23 -41.98 -6.60 -22.38
C VAL A 23 -42.66 -7.93 -22.71
N LEU A 24 -42.09 -9.06 -22.27
CA LEU A 24 -42.66 -10.40 -22.44
C LEU A 24 -44.03 -10.51 -21.76
N GLU A 25 -44.13 -10.05 -20.51
CA GLU A 25 -45.37 -10.05 -19.72
C GLU A 25 -46.45 -9.16 -20.37
N SER A 26 -46.06 -8.00 -20.92
CA SER A 26 -47.00 -7.09 -21.58
C SER A 26 -47.56 -7.64 -22.89
N LEU A 27 -46.76 -8.40 -23.64
CA LEU A 27 -47.16 -9.01 -24.91
C LEU A 27 -47.97 -10.31 -24.71
N ALA A 28 -47.58 -11.11 -23.72
CA ALA A 28 -48.20 -12.41 -23.46
C ALA A 28 -49.40 -12.32 -22.49
N GLY A 29 -49.50 -11.24 -21.70
CA GLY A 29 -50.55 -11.06 -20.71
C GLY A 29 -50.44 -11.99 -19.51
N ILE A 30 -49.23 -12.51 -19.22
CA ILE A 30 -48.94 -13.45 -18.12
C ILE A 30 -47.82 -12.91 -17.24
N ASN A 31 -47.77 -13.32 -15.98
CA ASN A 31 -46.69 -12.96 -15.07
C ASN A 31 -45.53 -13.96 -15.20
N LEU A 32 -44.31 -13.44 -15.37
CA LEU A 32 -43.08 -14.24 -15.36
C LEU A 32 -42.43 -14.17 -13.97
N PRO A 33 -41.61 -15.17 -13.58
CA PRO A 33 -40.91 -15.15 -12.30
C PRO A 33 -39.98 -13.93 -12.17
N ARG A 34 -40.29 -13.06 -11.20
CA ARG A 34 -39.47 -11.90 -10.80
C ARG A 34 -38.80 -12.20 -9.46
N GLY A 35 -37.48 -12.02 -9.35
CA GLY A 35 -36.74 -12.27 -8.12
C GLY A 35 -35.47 -11.43 -7.98
N GLN A 36 -35.05 -11.17 -6.74
CA GLN A 36 -33.74 -10.58 -6.43
C GLN A 36 -32.64 -11.63 -6.67
N GLY A 37 -32.14 -11.73 -7.90
CA GLY A 37 -31.12 -12.71 -8.27
C GLY A 37 -31.05 -12.96 -9.78
N ILE A 38 -30.34 -14.01 -10.18
CA ILE A 38 -30.26 -14.44 -11.59
C ILE A 38 -31.62 -15.07 -11.93
N CYS A 39 -32.56 -14.28 -12.49
CA CYS A 39 -33.91 -14.78 -12.82
C CYS A 39 -33.86 -15.90 -13.87
N THR A 40 -33.01 -15.76 -14.89
CA THR A 40 -32.94 -16.70 -16.02
C THR A 40 -31.73 -17.62 -15.84
N ARG A 41 -31.95 -18.85 -15.37
CA ARG A 41 -30.90 -19.91 -15.19
C ARG A 41 -30.87 -20.93 -16.33
N VAL A 42 -31.88 -20.91 -17.20
CA VAL A 42 -32.06 -21.76 -18.37
C VAL A 42 -32.54 -20.90 -19.53
N PRO A 43 -32.19 -21.19 -20.79
CA PRO A 43 -32.78 -20.50 -21.94
C PRO A 43 -34.31 -20.71 -21.95
N LEU A 44 -35.07 -19.62 -21.85
CA LEU A 44 -36.54 -19.68 -21.91
C LEU A 44 -37.00 -19.30 -23.31
N ILE A 45 -37.64 -20.23 -24.00
CA ILE A 45 -38.24 -20.01 -25.32
C ILE A 45 -39.73 -19.83 -25.12
N MET A 46 -40.26 -18.64 -25.35
CA MET A 46 -41.69 -18.36 -25.27
C MET A 46 -42.28 -18.36 -26.68
N ARG A 47 -43.29 -19.21 -26.92
CA ARG A 47 -44.05 -19.27 -28.17
C ARG A 47 -45.47 -18.80 -27.91
N LEU A 48 -45.79 -17.62 -28.42
CA LEU A 48 -47.15 -17.09 -28.45
C LEU A 48 -47.82 -17.57 -29.74
N GLN A 49 -49.02 -18.11 -29.61
CA GLN A 49 -49.84 -18.56 -30.72
C GLN A 49 -51.24 -17.99 -30.58
N ASN A 50 -51.73 -17.33 -31.61
CA ASN A 50 -53.10 -16.86 -31.63
C ASN A 50 -54.05 -18.05 -31.72
N HIS A 51 -55.00 -18.15 -30.79
CA HIS A 51 -55.96 -19.24 -30.77
C HIS A 51 -57.39 -18.70 -30.62
N PRO A 52 -58.33 -19.04 -31.53
CA PRO A 52 -59.70 -18.50 -31.51
C PRO A 52 -60.58 -19.09 -30.40
N CYS A 53 -60.05 -19.97 -29.55
CA CYS A 53 -60.78 -20.55 -28.43
C CYS A 53 -60.76 -19.58 -27.24
N PRO A 54 -61.89 -19.39 -26.52
CA PRO A 54 -61.96 -18.52 -25.35
C PRO A 54 -61.15 -19.03 -24.15
N ASP A 55 -60.82 -20.32 -24.10
CA ASP A 55 -60.00 -20.91 -23.05
C ASP A 55 -58.52 -20.91 -23.47
N PRO A 56 -57.62 -20.24 -22.73
CA PRO A 56 -56.20 -20.21 -23.05
C PRO A 56 -55.52 -21.55 -22.70
N GLU A 57 -54.68 -22.07 -23.60
CA GLU A 57 -53.84 -23.25 -23.34
C GLU A 57 -52.40 -22.79 -23.05
N LEU A 58 -51.89 -23.12 -21.86
CA LEU A 58 -50.49 -22.87 -21.50
C LEU A 58 -49.82 -24.19 -21.10
N TYR A 59 -48.62 -24.43 -21.64
CA TYR A 59 -47.83 -25.59 -21.25
C TYR A 59 -46.34 -25.36 -21.39
N LEU A 60 -45.57 -26.12 -20.60
CA LEU A 60 -44.12 -26.14 -20.60
C LEU A 60 -43.60 -27.43 -21.25
N GLU A 61 -42.65 -27.29 -22.16
CA GLU A 61 -41.89 -28.38 -22.75
C GLU A 61 -40.41 -28.29 -22.34
N PHE A 62 -39.91 -29.35 -21.69
CA PHE A 62 -38.51 -29.49 -21.33
C PHE A 62 -38.17 -30.98 -21.15
N ASN A 63 -36.96 -31.41 -21.51
CA ASN A 63 -36.53 -32.81 -21.36
C ASN A 63 -37.51 -33.88 -21.91
N GLY A 64 -38.29 -33.54 -22.95
CA GLY A 64 -39.33 -34.42 -23.50
C GLY A 64 -40.58 -34.58 -22.65
N LYS A 65 -40.73 -33.77 -21.59
CA LYS A 65 -41.94 -33.68 -20.76
C LYS A 65 -42.83 -32.55 -21.24
N HIS A 66 -44.14 -32.77 -21.13
CA HIS A 66 -45.19 -31.79 -21.36
C HIS A 66 -45.93 -31.55 -20.03
N VAL A 67 -45.92 -30.31 -19.54
CA VAL A 67 -46.55 -29.94 -18.27
C VAL A 67 -47.55 -28.82 -18.55
N GLU A 68 -48.84 -29.12 -18.42
CA GLU A 68 -49.90 -28.12 -18.53
C GLU A 68 -49.87 -27.16 -17.34
N THR A 69 -50.18 -25.89 -17.59
CA THR A 69 -50.21 -24.82 -16.60
C THR A 69 -51.31 -23.81 -16.93
N ASP A 70 -51.56 -22.88 -16.03
CA ASP A 70 -52.52 -21.78 -16.16
C ASP A 70 -51.82 -20.44 -15.89
N GLU A 71 -52.52 -19.33 -16.14
CA GLU A 71 -51.94 -17.98 -16.01
C GLU A 71 -51.49 -17.65 -14.58
N ASP A 72 -52.12 -18.23 -13.57
CA ASP A 72 -51.81 -18.01 -12.16
C ASP A 72 -50.61 -18.84 -11.67
N ASN A 73 -50.44 -20.07 -12.18
CA ASN A 73 -49.39 -21.00 -11.76
C ASN A 73 -48.18 -21.04 -12.71
N VAL A 74 -48.21 -20.37 -13.87
CA VAL A 74 -47.10 -20.36 -14.83
C VAL A 74 -45.78 -19.93 -14.19
N THR A 75 -45.82 -18.97 -13.27
CA THR A 75 -44.63 -18.51 -12.54
C THR A 75 -44.02 -19.63 -11.68
N PHE A 76 -44.87 -20.38 -10.97
CA PHE A 76 -44.44 -21.51 -10.14
C PHE A 76 -43.95 -22.68 -11.00
N ALA A 77 -44.65 -22.99 -12.08
CA ALA A 77 -44.30 -24.05 -13.01
C ALA A 77 -42.94 -23.81 -13.69
N ILE A 78 -42.68 -22.58 -14.15
CA ILE A 78 -41.36 -22.18 -14.68
C ILE A 78 -40.27 -22.32 -13.61
N SER A 79 -40.54 -21.90 -12.36
CA SER A 79 -39.57 -21.99 -11.27
C SER A 79 -39.22 -23.45 -10.95
N SER A 80 -40.24 -24.31 -10.86
CA SER A 80 -40.08 -25.74 -10.60
C SER A 80 -39.34 -26.44 -11.74
N ALA A 81 -39.70 -26.16 -13.00
CA ALA A 81 -39.01 -26.72 -14.16
C ALA A 81 -37.55 -26.24 -14.23
N THR A 82 -37.30 -24.97 -13.89
CA THR A 82 -35.94 -24.43 -13.82
C THR A 82 -35.10 -25.11 -12.74
N GLU A 83 -35.69 -25.42 -11.58
CA GLU A 83 -35.01 -26.18 -10.52
C GLU A 83 -34.75 -27.64 -10.91
N GLU A 84 -35.66 -28.26 -11.66
CA GLU A 84 -35.47 -29.63 -12.17
C GLU A 84 -34.35 -29.67 -13.22
N ILE A 85 -34.26 -28.66 -14.09
CA ILE A 85 -33.28 -28.60 -15.18
C ILE A 85 -31.89 -28.14 -14.69
N ALA A 86 -31.84 -27.13 -13.81
CA ALA A 86 -30.59 -26.49 -13.38
C ALA A 86 -30.15 -26.88 -11.95
N GLY A 87 -30.98 -27.62 -11.22
CA GLY A 87 -30.77 -28.00 -9.83
C GLY A 87 -31.13 -26.90 -8.82
N HIS A 88 -31.21 -27.27 -7.53
CA HIS A 88 -31.51 -26.33 -6.43
C HIS A 88 -30.38 -25.32 -6.13
N GLN A 89 -29.21 -25.45 -6.75
CA GLN A 89 -28.07 -24.53 -6.58
C GLN A 89 -28.09 -23.40 -7.63
N LYS A 90 -27.18 -22.41 -7.54
CA LYS A 90 -27.00 -21.33 -8.54
C LYS A 90 -26.44 -21.82 -9.91
N GLY A 91 -26.77 -23.05 -10.31
CA GLY A 91 -26.38 -23.67 -11.57
C GLY A 91 -27.05 -23.02 -12.76
N ILE A 92 -26.40 -23.10 -13.92
CA ILE A 92 -26.93 -22.68 -15.22
C ILE A 92 -26.93 -23.93 -16.08
N SER A 93 -28.04 -24.19 -16.77
CA SER A 93 -28.14 -25.28 -17.74
C SER A 93 -28.34 -24.72 -19.14
N ASN A 94 -27.81 -25.43 -20.14
CA ASN A 94 -27.97 -25.11 -21.55
C ASN A 94 -29.21 -25.77 -22.17
N THR A 95 -29.95 -26.58 -21.41
CA THR A 95 -31.21 -27.19 -21.83
C THR A 95 -32.31 -26.12 -21.90
N PRO A 96 -32.94 -25.90 -23.07
CA PRO A 96 -34.00 -24.91 -23.21
C PRO A 96 -35.29 -25.37 -22.52
N LEU A 97 -35.97 -24.43 -21.88
CA LEU A 97 -37.34 -24.55 -21.39
C LEU A 97 -38.25 -23.82 -22.37
N THR A 98 -39.21 -24.52 -22.98
CA THR A 98 -40.15 -23.89 -23.93
C THR A 98 -41.49 -23.68 -23.24
N LEU A 99 -41.98 -22.45 -23.19
CA LEU A 99 -43.33 -22.11 -22.78
C LEU A 99 -44.16 -21.83 -24.03
N VAL A 100 -45.24 -22.57 -24.22
CA VAL A 100 -46.22 -22.31 -25.28
C VAL A 100 -47.45 -21.68 -24.65
N VAL A 101 -47.88 -20.55 -25.20
CA VAL A 101 -49.06 -19.79 -24.78
C VAL A 101 -49.96 -19.63 -25.98
N LYS A 102 -51.10 -20.30 -25.95
CA LYS A 102 -52.16 -20.17 -26.96
C LYS A 102 -53.31 -19.38 -26.37
N LYS A 103 -53.60 -18.20 -26.93
CA LYS A 103 -54.63 -17.30 -26.40
C LYS A 103 -55.25 -16.46 -27.51
N ASP A 104 -56.49 -16.03 -27.34
CA ASP A 104 -57.10 -15.07 -28.24
C ASP A 104 -56.53 -13.67 -28.01
N GLY A 105 -56.12 -12.99 -29.08
CA GLY A 105 -55.57 -11.63 -29.02
C GLY A 105 -54.06 -11.53 -28.77
N VAL A 106 -53.32 -12.65 -28.68
CA VAL A 106 -51.84 -12.63 -28.72
C VAL A 106 -51.33 -12.82 -30.15
N PRO A 107 -50.23 -12.15 -30.55
CA PRO A 107 -49.63 -12.36 -31.87
C PRO A 107 -48.89 -13.71 -31.95
N ASP A 108 -48.82 -14.29 -33.15
CA ASP A 108 -47.93 -15.43 -33.41
C ASP A 108 -46.47 -14.96 -33.33
N LEU A 109 -45.79 -15.28 -32.23
CA LEU A 109 -44.46 -14.76 -31.94
C LEU A 109 -43.64 -15.76 -31.13
N THR A 110 -42.41 -16.03 -31.57
CA THR A 110 -41.44 -16.77 -30.76
C THR A 110 -40.38 -15.81 -30.21
N MET A 111 -40.19 -15.81 -28.90
CA MET A 111 -39.22 -14.98 -28.18
C MET A 111 -38.29 -15.89 -27.38
N VAL A 112 -37.03 -15.49 -27.21
CA VAL A 112 -36.03 -16.27 -26.46
C VAL A 112 -35.37 -15.38 -25.43
N ASP A 113 -35.46 -15.74 -24.15
CA ASP A 113 -34.71 -15.11 -23.06
C ASP A 113 -33.49 -15.96 -22.70
N LEU A 114 -32.32 -15.32 -22.71
CA LEU A 114 -31.02 -15.97 -22.55
C LEU A 114 -30.44 -15.75 -21.14
N PRO A 115 -29.95 -16.81 -20.48
CA PRO A 115 -29.18 -16.64 -19.25
C PRO A 115 -27.81 -15.99 -19.53
N GLY A 116 -27.59 -14.80 -18.97
CA GLY A 116 -26.25 -14.40 -18.52
C GLY A 116 -25.23 -13.87 -19.54
N ILE A 117 -25.63 -13.16 -20.61
CA ILE A 117 -24.64 -12.52 -21.51
C ILE A 117 -23.76 -11.48 -20.77
N THR A 118 -24.31 -10.79 -19.78
CA THR A 118 -23.58 -9.87 -18.88
C THR A 118 -22.62 -10.64 -17.94
N ARG A 119 -23.00 -11.85 -17.53
CA ARG A 119 -22.12 -12.75 -16.74
C ARG A 119 -21.00 -13.32 -17.58
N LEU A 120 -21.22 -13.60 -18.86
CA LEU A 120 -20.17 -14.02 -19.78
C LEU A 120 -19.08 -12.94 -19.86
N HIS A 121 -19.46 -11.69 -20.11
CA HIS A 121 -18.52 -10.57 -20.17
C HIS A 121 -17.77 -10.39 -18.85
N ASN A 122 -18.48 -10.44 -17.71
CA ASN A 122 -17.85 -10.32 -16.39
C ASN A 122 -16.92 -11.50 -16.06
N ASN A 123 -17.33 -12.74 -16.36
CA ASN A 123 -16.52 -13.93 -16.13
C ASN A 123 -15.28 -13.96 -17.05
N VAL A 124 -15.42 -13.52 -18.31
CA VAL A 124 -14.28 -13.38 -19.24
C VAL A 124 -13.34 -12.27 -18.77
N ALA A 125 -13.87 -11.14 -18.29
CA ALA A 125 -13.07 -10.08 -17.71
C ALA A 125 -12.35 -10.53 -16.43
N GLU A 126 -13.02 -11.28 -15.55
CA GLU A 126 -12.37 -11.89 -14.38
C GLU A 126 -11.29 -12.91 -14.79
N LEU A 127 -11.56 -13.78 -15.76
CA LEU A 127 -10.60 -14.76 -16.26
C LEU A 127 -9.37 -14.07 -16.89
N ASN A 128 -9.56 -12.96 -17.61
CA ASN A 128 -8.48 -12.16 -18.18
C ASN A 128 -7.67 -11.41 -17.12
N LYS A 129 -8.26 -11.10 -15.95
CA LYS A 129 -7.56 -10.56 -14.79
C LYS A 129 -6.78 -11.63 -14.01
N MET A 130 -7.02 -12.92 -14.27
CA MET A 130 -6.25 -13.99 -13.63
C MET A 130 -4.84 -14.09 -14.23
N PRO A 131 -3.81 -14.40 -13.42
CA PRO A 131 -2.45 -14.60 -13.92
C PRO A 131 -2.42 -15.64 -15.04
N LYS A 132 -1.58 -15.49 -16.07
CA LYS A 132 -1.42 -16.54 -17.09
C LYS A 132 -0.72 -17.74 -16.45
N VAL A 133 -1.12 -18.97 -16.82
CA VAL A 133 -0.36 -20.16 -16.45
C VAL A 133 0.99 -20.05 -17.14
N LEU A 134 2.05 -19.94 -16.36
CA LEU A 134 3.41 -19.81 -16.86
C LEU A 134 3.88 -21.21 -17.23
N SER A 135 4.15 -21.44 -18.51
CA SER A 135 4.49 -22.77 -19.02
C SER A 135 5.99 -22.98 -19.17
N THR A 136 6.76 -21.88 -19.20
CA THR A 136 8.21 -21.91 -19.35
C THR A 136 8.91 -21.02 -18.32
N VAL A 137 10.14 -21.37 -18.00
CA VAL A 137 11.05 -20.59 -17.15
C VAL A 137 11.22 -19.16 -17.70
N ALA A 138 11.28 -18.99 -19.03
CA ALA A 138 11.42 -17.67 -19.67
C ALA A 138 10.18 -16.78 -19.46
N GLU A 139 8.97 -17.36 -19.57
CA GLU A 139 7.73 -16.65 -19.27
C GLU A 139 7.67 -16.25 -17.79
N ALA A 140 8.06 -17.16 -16.89
CA ALA A 140 8.08 -16.90 -15.45
C ALA A 140 9.07 -15.78 -15.08
N MET A 141 10.27 -15.80 -15.66
CA MET A 141 11.26 -14.72 -15.48
C MET A 141 10.77 -13.39 -16.05
N THR A 142 10.11 -13.40 -17.19
CA THR A 142 9.55 -12.17 -17.77
C THR A 142 8.46 -11.58 -16.88
N ALA A 143 7.55 -12.42 -16.39
CA ALA A 143 6.51 -12.00 -15.44
C ALA A 143 7.12 -11.48 -14.13
N PHE A 144 8.13 -12.17 -13.59
CA PHE A 144 8.85 -11.72 -12.41
C PHE A 144 9.49 -10.35 -12.60
N MET A 145 10.21 -10.12 -13.70
CA MET A 145 10.85 -8.84 -13.98
C MET A 145 9.83 -7.72 -14.17
N GLN A 146 8.65 -8.01 -14.74
CA GLN A 146 7.55 -7.03 -14.84
C GLN A 146 6.96 -6.68 -13.46
N ILE A 147 6.74 -7.66 -12.60
CA ILE A 147 6.27 -7.45 -11.22
C ILE A 147 7.31 -6.64 -10.44
N MET A 148 8.59 -7.00 -10.57
CA MET A 148 9.70 -6.29 -9.94
C MET A 148 9.79 -4.84 -10.42
N GLY A 149 9.70 -4.61 -11.72
CA GLY A 149 9.71 -3.28 -12.31
C GLY A 149 8.56 -2.41 -11.82
N SER A 150 7.36 -2.99 -11.70
CA SER A 150 6.17 -2.31 -11.19
C SER A 150 6.32 -1.97 -9.70
N ALA A 151 6.74 -2.93 -8.88
CA ALA A 151 6.98 -2.71 -7.46
C ALA A 151 8.06 -1.66 -7.20
N LYS A 152 9.15 -1.66 -7.99
CA LYS A 152 10.22 -0.65 -7.93
C LYS A 152 9.70 0.75 -8.28
N ASP A 153 8.82 0.86 -9.27
CA ASP A 153 8.21 2.15 -9.61
C ASP A 153 7.28 2.66 -8.50
N SER A 154 6.43 1.79 -7.94
CA SER A 154 5.61 2.11 -6.76
C SER A 154 6.44 2.58 -5.58
N LEU A 155 7.54 1.88 -5.25
CA LEU A 155 8.45 2.30 -4.18
C LEU A 155 9.12 3.63 -4.46
N ARG A 156 9.48 3.91 -5.71
CA ARG A 156 10.02 5.21 -6.11
C ARG A 156 9.00 6.32 -5.91
N LYS A 157 7.74 6.10 -6.29
CA LYS A 157 6.66 7.06 -6.06
C LYS A 157 6.48 7.35 -4.58
N ILE A 158 6.35 6.31 -3.77
CA ILE A 158 6.08 6.40 -2.33
C ILE A 158 7.26 6.98 -1.55
N LEU A 159 8.45 6.42 -1.69
CA LEU A 159 9.60 6.70 -0.82
C LEU A 159 10.51 7.84 -1.33
N LEU A 160 10.50 8.13 -2.64
CA LEU A 160 11.40 9.14 -3.24
C LEU A 160 10.65 10.36 -3.79
N ARG A 161 9.48 10.18 -4.41
CA ARG A 161 8.74 11.30 -5.04
C ARG A 161 7.62 11.87 -4.16
N GLY A 162 7.16 11.10 -3.16
CA GLY A 162 6.01 11.47 -2.33
C GLY A 162 4.67 11.37 -3.05
N GLU A 163 4.61 10.61 -4.15
CA GLU A 163 3.39 10.28 -4.87
C GLU A 163 2.73 9.08 -4.18
N TYR A 164 1.48 9.24 -3.72
CA TYR A 164 0.73 8.21 -2.99
C TYR A 164 -0.60 7.87 -3.66
N ASP A 165 -0.72 8.14 -4.96
CA ASP A 165 -1.93 7.89 -5.76
C ASP A 165 -2.36 6.41 -5.74
N GLU A 166 -1.40 5.51 -5.56
CA GLU A 166 -1.63 4.06 -5.44
C GLU A 166 -2.22 3.67 -4.07
N TYR A 167 -2.04 4.50 -3.04
CA TYR A 167 -2.44 4.23 -1.65
C TYR A 167 -3.06 5.46 -0.96
N PRO A 168 -4.14 6.06 -1.50
CA PRO A 168 -4.63 7.38 -1.07
C PRO A 168 -5.22 7.43 0.34
N HIS A 169 -5.67 6.29 0.87
CA HIS A 169 -6.30 6.19 2.19
C HIS A 169 -5.36 5.59 3.24
N GLU A 170 -4.17 5.15 2.85
CA GLU A 170 -3.23 4.46 3.72
C GLU A 170 -2.11 5.41 4.13
N LYS A 171 -2.32 6.14 5.23
CA LYS A 171 -1.36 7.11 5.76
C LYS A 171 0.04 6.54 6.01
N GLN A 172 0.14 5.24 6.31
CA GLN A 172 1.43 4.55 6.45
C GLN A 172 2.24 4.49 5.14
N MET A 173 1.58 4.58 3.98
CA MET A 173 2.22 4.53 2.66
C MET A 173 2.61 5.93 2.15
N HIS A 174 2.46 6.98 2.96
CA HIS A 174 2.88 8.33 2.60
C HIS A 174 4.36 8.53 3.00
N GLY A 175 5.26 7.84 2.29
CA GLY A 175 6.68 7.68 2.63
C GLY A 175 7.40 8.96 3.04
N THR A 176 7.41 9.96 2.15
CA THR A 176 8.11 11.23 2.38
C THR A 176 7.57 12.00 3.58
N ALA A 177 6.25 11.99 3.81
CA ALA A 177 5.64 12.65 4.96
C ALA A 177 6.08 11.97 6.28
N ARG A 178 6.11 10.63 6.31
CA ARG A 178 6.56 9.88 7.50
C ARG A 178 8.04 10.09 7.77
N PHE A 179 8.87 10.18 6.73
CA PHE A 179 10.28 10.52 6.90
C PHE A 179 10.50 11.89 7.54
N VAL A 180 9.75 12.91 7.12
CA VAL A 180 9.82 14.25 7.73
C VAL A 180 9.40 14.20 9.19
N GLU A 181 8.28 13.55 9.51
CA GLU A 181 7.82 13.41 10.91
C GLU A 181 8.86 12.70 11.81
N MET A 182 9.55 11.69 11.28
CA MET A 182 10.61 10.98 12.03
C MET A 182 11.84 11.87 12.23
N LEU A 183 12.23 12.66 11.23
CA LEU A 183 13.34 13.61 11.33
C LEU A 183 13.03 14.76 12.30
N ASP A 184 11.81 15.31 12.25
CA ASP A 184 11.37 16.36 13.17
C ASP A 184 11.33 15.83 14.61
N ARG A 185 10.83 14.61 14.81
CA ARG A 185 10.87 13.95 16.13
C ARG A 185 12.30 13.78 16.62
N PHE A 186 13.20 13.28 15.78
CA PHE A 186 14.62 13.11 16.12
C PHE A 186 15.30 14.45 16.47
N ALA A 187 15.06 15.49 15.68
CA ALA A 187 15.58 16.83 15.95
C ALA A 187 15.08 17.39 17.29
N ASN A 188 13.81 17.18 17.61
CA ASN A 188 13.23 17.61 18.90
C ASN A 188 13.80 16.80 20.07
N GLU A 189 13.94 15.48 19.92
CA GLU A 189 14.56 14.62 20.94
C GLU A 189 16.00 15.08 21.24
N LEU A 190 16.78 15.45 20.23
CA LEU A 190 18.12 15.99 20.42
C LEU A 190 18.14 17.35 21.16
N ARG A 191 17.18 18.23 20.87
CA ARG A 191 17.08 19.56 21.51
C ARG A 191 16.68 19.47 22.98
N MET A 192 15.70 18.64 23.33
CA MET A 192 15.22 18.52 24.70
C MET A 192 16.32 18.09 25.68
N ASP A 193 17.25 17.22 25.26
CA ASP A 193 18.37 16.81 26.12
C ASP A 193 19.47 17.86 26.25
N ALA A 194 19.58 18.78 25.28
CA ALA A 194 20.45 19.94 25.45
C ALA A 194 19.95 20.87 26.58
N GLU A 195 18.65 20.82 26.90
CA GLU A 195 18.00 21.67 27.91
C GLU A 195 17.87 20.99 29.28
N THR A 196 17.87 19.66 29.37
CA THR A 196 17.74 18.90 30.64
C THR A 196 19.05 18.76 31.42
N GLY A 197 20.20 19.16 30.85
CA GLY A 197 21.48 19.28 31.56
C GLY A 197 21.53 20.35 32.68
N LYS A 198 20.39 20.94 33.06
CA LYS A 198 20.24 22.03 34.05
C LYS A 198 20.50 21.64 35.51
N ASN A 199 20.84 20.38 35.81
CA ASN A 199 21.10 19.93 37.19
C ASN A 199 22.58 19.95 37.59
N SER A 200 23.50 20.34 36.71
CA SER A 200 24.89 20.58 37.10
C SER A 200 25.09 22.02 37.56
N SER A 201 25.79 22.19 38.69
CA SER A 201 26.23 23.50 39.18
C SER A 201 26.97 24.25 38.06
N PHE A 202 26.51 25.47 37.75
CA PHE A 202 27.02 26.28 36.64
C PHE A 202 28.55 26.43 36.69
N LEU A 203 29.21 26.31 35.54
CA LEU A 203 30.68 26.41 35.34
C LEU A 203 31.58 25.43 36.12
N MET A 204 31.07 24.63 37.05
CA MET A 204 31.92 23.77 37.88
C MET A 204 32.61 22.66 37.09
N GLU A 205 31.92 22.08 36.10
CA GLU A 205 32.51 21.09 35.19
C GLU A 205 33.62 21.72 34.34
N GLU A 206 33.35 22.90 33.77
CA GLU A 206 34.32 23.65 32.98
C GLU A 206 35.55 24.04 33.81
N ILE A 207 35.34 24.48 35.06
CA ILE A 207 36.42 24.82 35.99
C ILE A 207 37.26 23.58 36.31
N SER A 208 36.64 22.46 36.71
CA SER A 208 37.34 21.21 37.03
C SER A 208 38.24 20.76 35.87
N LEU A 209 37.71 20.79 34.64
CA LEU A 209 38.46 20.40 33.44
C LEU A 209 39.59 21.37 33.13
N LEU A 210 39.40 22.67 33.35
CA LEU A 210 40.48 23.65 33.21
C LEU A 210 41.58 23.43 34.24
N GLU A 211 41.24 23.00 35.46
CA GLU A 211 42.22 22.66 36.50
C GLU A 211 43.01 21.39 36.16
N GLU A 212 42.33 20.36 35.67
CA GLU A 212 42.96 19.10 35.23
C GLU A 212 43.82 19.29 33.96
N ALA A 213 43.40 20.20 33.07
CA ALA A 213 44.14 20.52 31.85
C ALA A 213 45.26 21.56 32.06
N LYS A 214 45.56 21.95 33.31
CA LYS A 214 46.70 22.84 33.65
C LYS A 214 48.01 22.20 33.19
N GLY A 215 48.56 22.72 32.09
CA GLY A 215 49.90 22.39 31.62
C GLY A 215 50.86 23.56 31.82
N ILE A 216 52.14 23.35 31.49
CA ILE A 216 53.15 24.43 31.42
C ILE A 216 52.84 25.30 30.19
N ARG A 217 51.97 26.29 30.35
CA ARG A 217 51.46 27.14 29.26
C ARG A 217 51.27 28.57 29.74
N LEU A 218 51.12 29.50 28.80
CA LEU A 218 50.78 30.88 29.13
C LEU A 218 49.38 30.95 29.76
N PRO A 219 49.17 31.79 30.79
CA PRO A 219 47.85 32.07 31.33
C PRO A 219 46.89 32.60 30.27
N ASN A 220 45.58 32.47 30.50
CA ASN A 220 44.50 32.99 29.64
C ASN A 220 44.29 32.28 28.29
N PHE A 221 44.99 31.18 28.00
CA PHE A 221 44.67 30.30 26.87
C PHE A 221 43.74 29.16 27.28
N ILE A 222 42.72 28.87 26.47
CA ILE A 222 41.83 27.72 26.68
C ILE A 222 42.50 26.47 26.07
N PRO A 223 42.75 25.41 26.86
CA PRO A 223 43.26 24.15 26.33
C PRO A 223 42.25 23.51 25.37
N ARG A 224 42.67 23.21 24.12
CA ARG A 224 41.86 22.43 23.16
C ARG A 224 41.38 21.11 23.76
N THR A 225 42.21 20.48 24.60
CA THR A 225 41.87 19.25 25.31
C THR A 225 40.65 19.41 26.21
N ALA A 226 40.51 20.53 26.93
CA ALA A 226 39.35 20.77 27.79
C ALA A 226 38.05 20.89 26.97
N PHE A 227 38.10 21.60 25.84
CA PHE A 227 36.98 21.69 24.91
C PHE A 227 36.59 20.31 24.34
N LEU A 228 37.56 19.55 23.85
CA LEU A 228 37.32 18.23 23.28
C LEU A 228 36.78 17.25 24.31
N THR A 229 37.24 17.28 25.56
CA THR A 229 36.71 16.41 26.63
C THR A 229 35.22 16.67 26.89
N ILE A 230 34.80 17.94 26.95
CA ILE A 230 33.38 18.29 27.10
C ILE A 230 32.58 17.85 25.87
N LEU A 231 33.11 18.08 24.66
CA LEU A 231 32.47 17.68 23.41
C LEU A 231 32.25 16.16 23.38
N HIS A 232 33.30 15.39 23.70
CA HIS A 232 33.27 13.93 23.71
C HIS A 232 32.19 13.40 24.64
N LYS A 233 32.12 13.95 25.87
CA LYS A 233 31.11 13.56 26.85
C LYS A 233 29.69 13.85 26.34
N LYS A 234 29.46 15.06 25.81
CA LYS A 234 28.15 15.45 25.27
C LYS A 234 27.72 14.60 24.07
N VAL A 235 28.65 14.28 23.17
CA VAL A 235 28.38 13.40 22.01
C VAL A 235 28.07 11.98 22.48
N GLU A 236 28.79 11.49 23.51
CA GLU A 236 28.52 10.19 24.10
C GLU A 236 27.12 10.11 24.74
N ASP A 237 26.69 11.18 25.43
CA ASP A 237 25.37 11.23 26.08
C ASP A 237 24.22 11.09 25.06
N ILE A 238 24.40 11.57 23.83
CA ILE A 238 23.39 11.47 22.76
C ILE A 238 23.60 10.29 21.81
N SER A 239 24.67 9.49 21.99
CA SER A 239 25.11 8.49 21.02
C SER A 239 24.04 7.42 20.72
N CYS A 240 23.17 7.12 21.68
CA CYS A 240 22.10 6.13 21.54
C CYS A 240 20.96 6.58 20.60
N LYS A 241 20.75 7.89 20.43
CA LYS A 241 19.60 8.45 19.72
C LYS A 241 19.67 8.22 18.21
N PRO A 242 20.80 8.48 17.52
CA PRO A 242 20.94 8.13 16.11
C PRO A 242 20.66 6.65 15.83
N PHE A 243 21.12 5.73 16.71
CA PHE A 243 20.84 4.31 16.54
C PHE A 243 19.35 3.99 16.66
N LYS A 244 18.66 4.56 17.65
CA LYS A 244 17.21 4.40 17.83
C LYS A 244 16.45 4.92 16.61
N PHE A 245 16.76 6.14 16.16
CA PHE A 245 16.16 6.73 14.96
C PHE A 245 16.34 5.83 13.73
N MET A 246 17.57 5.35 13.50
CA MET A 246 17.87 4.48 12.37
C MET A 246 17.19 3.11 12.46
N GLY A 247 16.99 2.59 13.68
CA GLY A 247 16.22 1.38 13.92
C GLY A 247 14.77 1.55 13.46
N GLU A 248 14.08 2.55 14.01
CA GLU A 248 12.69 2.87 13.66
C GLU A 248 12.52 3.14 12.16
N LEU A 249 13.49 3.83 11.56
CA LEU A 249 13.48 4.19 10.14
C LEU A 249 13.52 2.95 9.24
N TRP A 250 14.44 2.02 9.53
CA TRP A 250 14.54 0.79 8.76
C TRP A 250 13.34 -0.14 8.96
N ASP A 251 12.75 -0.16 10.16
CA ASP A 251 11.54 -0.93 10.42
C ASP A 251 10.35 -0.39 9.59
N TYR A 252 10.26 0.94 9.45
CA TYR A 252 9.28 1.58 8.57
C TYR A 252 9.53 1.27 7.08
N ILE A 253 10.78 1.37 6.62
CA ILE A 253 11.14 1.03 5.24
C ILE A 253 10.82 -0.45 4.95
N GLU A 254 11.11 -1.35 5.89
CA GLU A 254 10.78 -2.77 5.78
C GLU A 254 9.28 -2.96 5.56
N LEU A 255 8.45 -2.32 6.39
CA LEU A 255 7.00 -2.38 6.29
C LEU A 255 6.49 -1.94 4.91
N VAL A 256 6.98 -0.81 4.40
CA VAL A 256 6.56 -0.29 3.09
C VAL A 256 7.01 -1.22 1.97
N VAL A 257 8.27 -1.66 1.98
CA VAL A 257 8.83 -2.55 0.95
C VAL A 257 8.09 -3.87 0.90
N ILE A 258 7.85 -4.50 2.05
CA ILE A 258 7.09 -5.76 2.12
C ILE A 258 5.66 -5.54 1.62
N THR A 259 4.97 -4.50 2.08
CA THR A 259 3.58 -4.22 1.67
C THR A 259 3.47 -4.08 0.14
N VAL A 260 4.32 -3.25 -0.48
CA VAL A 260 4.32 -3.05 -1.93
C VAL A 260 4.65 -4.35 -2.68
N LEU A 261 5.66 -5.10 -2.24
CA LEU A 261 6.00 -6.38 -2.86
C LEU A 261 4.85 -7.39 -2.76
N MET A 262 4.16 -7.47 -1.62
CA MET A 262 3.04 -8.40 -1.43
C MET A 262 1.83 -8.03 -2.27
N ASP A 263 1.54 -6.74 -2.45
CA ASP A 263 0.43 -6.28 -3.29
C ASP A 263 0.65 -6.63 -4.76
N HIS A 264 1.84 -6.32 -5.30
CA HIS A 264 2.21 -6.62 -6.69
C HIS A 264 2.33 -8.13 -6.98
N SER A 265 2.64 -8.94 -5.96
CA SER A 265 2.75 -10.41 -6.10
C SER A 265 1.51 -11.18 -5.62
N LYS A 266 0.40 -10.51 -5.28
CA LYS A 266 -0.87 -11.12 -4.82
C LYS A 266 -1.37 -12.29 -5.65
N ASN A 267 -1.17 -12.21 -6.97
CA ASN A 267 -1.64 -13.22 -7.91
C ASN A 267 -0.73 -14.47 -7.95
N TYR A 268 0.43 -14.43 -7.30
CA TYR A 268 1.43 -15.49 -7.28
C TYR A 268 1.85 -15.81 -5.83
N PRO A 269 1.02 -16.55 -5.06
CA PRO A 269 1.34 -16.88 -3.66
C PRO A 269 2.70 -17.57 -3.44
N PRO A 270 3.19 -18.47 -4.32
CA PRO A 270 4.54 -19.03 -4.18
C PRO A 270 5.65 -17.97 -4.25
N LEU A 271 5.44 -16.92 -5.06
CA LEU A 271 6.36 -15.81 -5.22
C LEU A 271 6.38 -14.88 -4.00
N GLN A 272 5.23 -14.69 -3.33
CA GLN A 272 5.15 -13.86 -2.13
C GLN A 272 6.10 -14.32 -1.02
N ALA A 273 6.19 -15.63 -0.77
CA ALA A 273 7.08 -16.16 0.27
C ALA A 273 8.56 -15.87 -0.05
N CYS A 274 8.96 -16.07 -1.32
CA CYS A 274 10.30 -15.77 -1.79
C CYS A 274 10.61 -14.27 -1.73
N MET A 275 9.74 -13.42 -2.28
CA MET A 275 9.90 -11.96 -2.27
C MET A 275 9.98 -11.40 -0.85
N ARG A 276 9.16 -11.91 0.08
CA ARG A 276 9.19 -11.48 1.48
C ARG A 276 10.54 -11.82 2.12
N ARG A 277 11.00 -13.07 1.97
CA ARG A 277 12.30 -13.50 2.51
C ARG A 277 13.45 -12.68 1.92
N ALA A 278 13.46 -12.51 0.60
CA ALA A 278 14.46 -11.70 -0.09
C ALA A 278 14.46 -10.24 0.39
N ALA A 279 13.27 -9.66 0.62
CA ALA A 279 13.13 -8.31 1.13
C ALA A 279 13.70 -8.17 2.55
N GLN A 280 13.36 -9.12 3.44
CA GLN A 280 13.87 -9.13 4.81
C GLN A 280 15.39 -9.28 4.85
N ASN A 281 15.96 -10.16 4.01
CA ASN A 281 17.41 -10.32 3.88
C ASN A 281 18.08 -9.04 3.36
N LEU A 282 17.50 -8.40 2.34
CA LEU A 282 17.99 -7.14 1.79
C LEU A 282 17.99 -6.03 2.85
N ILE A 283 16.86 -5.84 3.51
CA ILE A 283 16.69 -4.80 4.53
C ILE A 283 17.62 -5.06 5.72
N GLY A 284 17.76 -6.31 6.17
CA GLY A 284 18.70 -6.68 7.22
C GLY A 284 20.14 -6.29 6.87
N LYS A 285 20.62 -6.66 5.67
CA LYS A 285 21.96 -6.28 5.17
C LYS A 285 22.14 -4.76 5.09
N MET A 286 21.12 -4.03 4.62
CA MET A 286 21.19 -2.58 4.52
C MET A 286 21.16 -1.88 5.88
N LYS A 287 20.34 -2.39 6.82
CA LYS A 287 20.25 -1.92 8.20
C LYS A 287 21.58 -2.09 8.92
N GLU A 288 22.23 -3.24 8.80
CA GLU A 288 23.57 -3.47 9.38
C GLU A 288 24.62 -2.48 8.84
N ARG A 289 24.71 -2.34 7.52
CA ARG A 289 25.61 -1.34 6.88
C ARG A 289 25.29 0.08 7.31
N ALA A 290 24.03 0.38 7.60
CA ALA A 290 23.62 1.68 8.08
C ALA A 290 24.06 1.94 9.51
N MET A 291 23.93 0.96 10.41
CA MET A 291 24.37 1.09 11.80
C MET A 291 25.88 1.33 11.89
N ILE A 292 26.69 0.64 11.07
CA ILE A 292 28.14 0.88 11.01
C ILE A 292 28.45 2.34 10.65
N ARG A 293 27.77 2.89 9.62
CA ARG A 293 27.98 4.28 9.21
C ARG A 293 27.54 5.30 10.25
N VAL A 294 26.52 5.00 11.04
CA VAL A 294 26.09 5.85 12.16
C VAL A 294 27.17 5.92 13.23
N THR A 295 27.80 4.78 13.55
CA THR A 295 28.97 4.75 14.44
C THR A 295 30.08 5.66 13.91
N ASP A 296 30.43 5.55 12.61
CA ASP A 296 31.45 6.41 12.01
C ASP A 296 31.09 7.90 12.13
N ILE A 297 29.83 8.27 11.90
CA ILE A 297 29.36 9.66 12.02
C ILE A 297 29.54 10.18 13.45
N ILE A 298 29.17 9.39 14.46
CA ILE A 298 29.32 9.76 15.88
C ILE A 298 30.81 9.91 16.23
N GLU A 299 31.66 8.97 15.81
CA GLU A 299 33.10 9.03 16.06
C GLU A 299 33.78 10.20 15.34
N MET A 300 33.33 10.56 14.14
CA MET A 300 33.84 11.75 13.43
C MET A 300 33.51 13.05 14.18
N GLU A 301 32.31 13.18 14.75
CA GLU A 301 31.91 14.36 15.53
C GLU A 301 32.66 14.48 16.86
N LYS A 302 33.07 13.36 17.46
CA LYS A 302 33.92 13.36 18.66
C LYS A 302 35.32 13.95 18.42
N LEU A 303 35.83 13.87 17.19
CA LEU A 303 37.20 14.24 16.83
C LEU A 303 37.35 15.66 16.28
N THR A 304 36.25 16.27 15.81
CA THR A 304 36.28 17.54 15.07
C THR A 304 35.68 18.68 15.86
N ASP A 305 36.47 19.74 16.08
CA ASP A 305 36.08 21.01 16.70
C ASP A 305 36.01 22.17 15.68
N TYR A 306 35.93 21.84 14.40
CA TYR A 306 35.90 22.80 13.30
C TYR A 306 34.48 23.19 12.87
N THR A 307 34.30 24.46 12.50
CA THR A 307 33.09 24.98 11.85
C THR A 307 33.41 26.17 10.96
N CYS A 308 32.75 26.23 9.79
CA CYS A 308 32.70 27.41 8.92
C CYS A 308 31.40 28.22 9.08
N ASP A 309 30.60 27.87 10.08
CA ASP A 309 29.29 28.47 10.27
C ASP A 309 29.41 29.94 10.70
N PRO A 310 28.89 30.91 9.91
CA PRO A 310 29.00 32.31 10.24
C PRO A 310 28.23 32.68 11.51
N GLU A 311 27.19 31.92 11.88
CA GLU A 311 26.39 32.15 13.07
C GLU A 311 27.19 31.87 14.35
N TYR A 312 28.21 30.99 14.29
CA TYR A 312 29.02 30.64 15.45
C TYR A 312 29.66 31.86 16.12
N ILE A 313 30.34 32.70 15.33
CA ILE A 313 31.03 33.90 15.84
C ILE A 313 30.03 34.92 16.37
N SER A 314 28.89 35.07 15.67
CA SER A 314 27.82 35.99 16.07
C SER A 314 27.21 35.58 17.41
N GLU A 315 26.84 34.32 17.58
CA GLU A 315 26.27 33.81 18.83
C GLU A 315 27.28 33.85 19.98
N TRP A 316 28.54 33.49 19.70
CA TRP A 316 29.60 33.56 20.71
C TRP A 316 29.79 35.00 21.19
N ASN A 317 29.87 35.99 20.28
CA ASN A 317 29.98 37.40 20.65
C ASN A 317 28.80 37.85 21.52
N GLN A 318 27.57 37.52 21.11
CA GLN A 318 26.35 37.89 21.84
C GLN A 318 26.34 37.33 23.27
N LEU A 319 26.70 36.06 23.46
CA LEU A 319 26.74 35.44 24.79
C LEU A 319 27.93 35.94 25.63
N MET A 320 29.03 36.32 25.00
CA MET A 320 30.20 36.89 25.69
C MET A 320 29.96 38.32 26.21
N GLU A 321 28.98 39.06 25.69
CA GLU A 321 28.58 40.37 26.22
C GLU A 321 28.06 40.29 27.66
N GLU A 322 27.60 39.11 28.10
CA GLU A 322 27.15 38.88 29.49
C GLU A 322 28.31 38.56 30.46
N GLU A 323 29.55 38.35 29.98
CA GLU A 323 30.72 38.08 30.82
C GLU A 323 30.95 39.19 31.88
N PRO A 324 30.97 40.50 31.53
CA PRO A 324 31.20 41.56 32.50
C PRO A 324 30.11 41.64 33.56
N LYS A 325 28.87 41.31 33.20
CA LYS A 325 27.72 41.27 34.11
C LYS A 325 27.88 40.17 35.16
N LEU A 326 28.35 38.99 34.77
CA LEU A 326 28.69 37.90 35.68
C LEU A 326 29.83 38.30 36.63
N LEU A 327 30.91 38.89 36.11
CA LEU A 327 32.05 39.34 36.91
C LEU A 327 31.65 40.42 37.93
N ALA A 328 30.86 41.41 37.48
CA ALA A 328 30.35 42.47 38.35
C ALA A 328 29.44 41.93 39.47
N ALA A 329 28.64 40.89 39.19
CA ALA A 329 27.79 40.26 40.20
C ALA A 329 28.62 39.54 41.29
N ILE A 330 29.76 38.95 40.92
CA ILE A 330 30.67 38.23 41.83
C ILE A 330 31.50 39.19 42.69
N ASP A 331 31.86 40.35 42.16
CA ASP A 331 32.60 41.39 42.89
C ASP A 331 31.68 42.39 43.61
N SER A 332 30.36 42.25 43.47
CA SER A 332 29.37 43.12 44.10
C SER A 332 29.36 42.99 45.62
N TYR A 333 29.44 44.13 46.32
CA TYR A 333 29.26 44.22 47.77
C TYR A 333 27.90 43.71 48.26
N LYS A 334 26.89 43.63 47.37
CA LYS A 334 25.56 43.11 47.70
C LYS A 334 25.52 41.59 47.82
N ASN A 335 26.59 40.87 47.43
CA ASN A 335 26.70 39.41 47.47
C ASN A 335 25.42 38.67 46.99
N PRO A 336 24.94 38.93 45.75
CA PRO A 336 23.78 38.20 45.25
C PRO A 336 24.09 36.70 45.14
N SER A 337 23.13 35.85 45.50
CA SER A 337 23.25 34.39 45.37
C SER A 337 22.99 33.91 43.94
N THR A 338 22.19 34.64 43.18
CA THR A 338 21.87 34.34 41.78
C THR A 338 22.05 35.54 40.85
N VAL A 339 22.33 35.27 39.57
CA VAL A 339 22.37 36.25 38.50
C VAL A 339 21.60 35.73 37.28
N SER A 340 20.81 36.59 36.65
CA SER A 340 20.12 36.27 35.39
C SER A 340 20.95 36.75 34.21
N LEU A 341 21.40 35.80 33.39
CA LEU A 341 22.19 36.05 32.19
C LEU A 341 21.32 35.77 30.95
N GLU A 342 21.33 36.69 30.00
CA GLU A 342 20.55 36.52 28.77
C GLU A 342 21.08 35.32 27.97
N GLY A 343 20.18 34.45 27.49
CA GLY A 343 20.54 33.24 26.74
C GLY A 343 21.07 32.06 27.58
N ILE A 344 21.39 32.26 28.86
CA ILE A 344 21.88 31.20 29.78
C ILE A 344 20.83 30.90 30.86
N GLY A 345 20.12 31.93 31.36
CA GLY A 345 19.11 31.82 32.41
C GLY A 345 19.59 32.28 33.78
N GLU A 346 18.90 31.85 34.83
CA GLU A 346 19.27 32.14 36.21
C GLU A 346 20.36 31.17 36.70
N VAL A 347 21.41 31.74 37.28
CA VAL A 347 22.64 31.05 37.64
C VAL A 347 22.98 31.31 39.10
N GLU A 348 23.29 30.26 39.85
CA GLU A 348 23.86 30.36 41.20
C GLU A 348 25.35 30.73 41.15
N ILE A 349 25.75 31.76 41.90
CA ILE A 349 27.14 32.29 41.85
C ILE A 349 27.91 32.14 43.16
N ASP A 350 27.28 31.68 44.24
CA ASP A 350 27.92 31.57 45.56
C ASP A 350 29.12 30.60 45.54
N SER A 351 28.98 29.47 44.86
CA SER A 351 30.03 28.44 44.69
C SER A 351 31.18 28.86 43.76
N LEU A 352 30.99 29.92 42.96
CA LEU A 352 31.96 30.39 41.96
C LEU A 352 32.96 31.42 42.50
N ARG A 353 32.66 32.04 43.65
CA ARG A 353 33.51 33.08 44.26
C ARG A 353 34.91 32.58 44.64
N GLN A 354 35.08 31.27 44.85
CA GLN A 354 36.37 30.65 45.18
C GLN A 354 37.28 30.44 43.95
N PHE A 355 36.73 30.53 42.73
CA PHE A 355 37.45 30.22 41.48
C PHE A 355 37.63 31.44 40.55
N LYS A 356 37.70 32.66 41.12
CA LYS A 356 37.78 33.92 40.33
C LYS A 356 38.82 33.91 39.20
N HIS A 357 39.97 33.27 39.42
CA HIS A 357 41.05 33.20 38.43
C HIS A 357 40.72 32.38 37.17
N HIS A 358 39.84 31.38 37.27
CA HIS A 358 39.45 30.51 36.15
C HIS A 358 38.10 30.87 35.54
N LEU A 359 37.32 31.72 36.22
CA LEU A 359 35.94 32.00 35.86
C LEU A 359 35.79 32.57 34.44
N LYS A 360 36.65 33.52 34.06
CA LYS A 360 36.65 34.08 32.70
C LYS A 360 36.89 32.99 31.63
N GLN A 361 37.88 32.13 31.86
CA GLN A 361 38.19 31.04 30.93
C GLN A 361 37.09 29.98 30.89
N ALA A 362 36.51 29.65 32.05
CA ALA A 362 35.41 28.71 32.15
C ALA A 362 34.16 29.23 31.44
N PHE A 363 33.85 30.53 31.59
CA PHE A 363 32.75 31.18 30.91
C PHE A 363 32.96 31.19 29.39
N ASP A 364 34.14 31.59 28.90
CA ASP A 364 34.45 31.52 27.46
C ASP A 364 34.33 30.08 26.94
N LEU A 365 34.84 29.08 27.67
CA LEU A 365 34.70 27.67 27.31
C LEU A 365 33.22 27.21 27.24
N LYS A 366 32.40 27.63 28.21
CA LYS A 366 30.95 27.35 28.26
C LYS A 366 30.24 27.93 27.04
N VAL A 367 30.52 29.19 26.72
CA VAL A 367 29.90 29.91 25.61
C VAL A 367 30.30 29.29 24.28
N ARG A 368 31.60 29.03 24.05
CA ARG A 368 32.08 28.33 22.85
C ARG A 368 31.41 26.98 22.67
N MET A 369 31.30 26.19 23.74
CA MET A 369 30.66 24.89 23.69
C MET A 369 29.17 25.01 23.39
N THR A 370 28.48 26.01 23.96
CA THR A 370 27.05 26.23 23.75
C THR A 370 26.75 26.61 22.30
N SER A 371 27.50 27.55 21.72
CA SER A 371 27.36 27.94 20.32
C SER A 371 27.74 26.79 19.37
N TYR A 372 28.82 26.05 19.66
CA TYR A 372 29.24 24.93 18.83
C TYR A 372 28.26 23.74 18.88
N TRP A 373 27.69 23.46 20.06
CA TRP A 373 26.81 22.31 20.26
C TRP A 373 25.55 22.39 19.39
N LYS A 374 24.97 23.58 19.20
CA LYS A 374 23.84 23.77 18.28
C LYS A 374 24.17 23.33 16.85
N ILE A 375 25.39 23.63 16.39
CA ILE A 375 25.88 23.27 15.06
C ILE A 375 26.05 21.76 14.95
N VAL A 376 26.63 21.11 15.97
CA VAL A 376 26.76 19.65 16.02
C VAL A 376 25.39 18.97 15.92
N LEU A 377 24.40 19.43 16.70
CA LEU A 377 23.04 18.88 16.65
C LEU A 377 22.40 19.06 15.27
N ARG A 378 22.50 20.27 14.68
CA ARG A 378 21.97 20.55 13.32
C ARG A 378 22.63 19.65 12.28
N ARG A 379 23.96 19.57 12.30
CA ARG A 379 24.75 18.73 11.38
C ARG A 379 24.39 17.26 11.51
N LEU A 380 24.18 16.74 12.71
CA LEU A 380 23.77 15.35 12.92
C LEU A 380 22.41 15.07 12.27
N VAL A 381 21.43 15.94 12.45
CA VAL A 381 20.11 15.83 11.80
C VAL A 381 20.24 15.88 10.27
N ASP A 382 20.97 16.86 9.73
CA ASP A 382 21.15 17.01 8.28
C ASP A 382 21.89 15.81 7.66
N THR A 383 22.88 15.28 8.39
CA THR A 383 23.62 14.08 7.98
C THR A 383 22.70 12.87 7.96
N MET A 384 21.84 12.69 8.97
CA MET A 384 20.87 11.58 8.99
C MET A 384 19.83 11.72 7.87
N ALA A 385 19.36 12.93 7.58
CA ALA A 385 18.41 13.19 6.50
C ALA A 385 18.99 12.88 5.10
N THR A 386 20.20 13.36 4.84
CA THR A 386 20.91 13.07 3.57
C THR A 386 21.25 11.59 3.44
N PHE A 387 21.68 10.97 4.54
CA PHE A 387 21.93 9.54 4.62
C PHE A 387 20.68 8.71 4.30
N LEU A 388 19.52 9.06 4.88
CA LEU A 388 18.24 8.41 4.61
C LEU A 388 17.91 8.41 3.11
N LEU A 389 17.88 9.58 2.47
CA LEU A 389 17.51 9.70 1.06
C LEU A 389 18.47 8.92 0.16
N PHE A 390 19.78 9.00 0.44
CA PHE A 390 20.78 8.24 -0.30
C PHE A 390 20.56 6.72 -0.20
N ASN A 391 20.31 6.20 1.01
CA ASN A 391 20.12 4.76 1.20
C ASN A 391 18.82 4.25 0.58
N VAL A 392 17.72 5.01 0.67
CA VAL A 392 16.46 4.66 -0.01
C VAL A 392 16.68 4.63 -1.53
N GLN A 393 17.43 5.58 -2.07
CA GLN A 393 17.74 5.60 -3.50
C GLN A 393 18.60 4.39 -3.94
N VAL A 394 19.58 4.00 -3.12
CA VAL A 394 20.41 2.81 -3.35
C VAL A 394 19.58 1.53 -3.23
N LEU A 395 18.74 1.43 -2.21
CA LEU A 395 17.81 0.31 -1.99
C LEU A 395 16.96 0.07 -3.23
N VAL A 396 16.18 1.08 -3.64
CA VAL A 396 15.18 0.94 -4.71
C VAL A 396 15.84 0.79 -6.08
N ASN A 397 16.90 1.56 -6.38
CA ASN A 397 17.44 1.60 -7.75
C ASN A 397 18.57 0.62 -8.02
N LYS A 398 19.33 0.19 -7.00
CA LYS A 398 20.54 -0.63 -7.17
C LYS A 398 20.42 -2.02 -6.54
N GLU A 399 20.08 -2.08 -5.25
CA GLU A 399 20.22 -3.33 -4.48
C GLU A 399 19.01 -4.25 -4.60
N MET A 400 17.80 -3.69 -4.67
CA MET A 400 16.55 -4.48 -4.68
C MET A 400 16.49 -5.49 -5.82
N GLU A 401 16.78 -5.06 -7.05
CA GLU A 401 16.70 -5.94 -8.21
C GLU A 401 17.72 -7.09 -8.12
N VAL A 402 18.95 -6.77 -7.71
CA VAL A 402 20.05 -7.74 -7.58
C VAL A 402 19.74 -8.79 -6.53
N GLU A 403 19.33 -8.37 -5.32
CA GLU A 403 19.04 -9.31 -4.23
C GLU A 403 17.84 -10.19 -4.54
N MET A 404 16.80 -9.63 -5.17
CA MET A 404 15.59 -10.38 -5.54
C MET A 404 15.88 -11.43 -6.62
N VAL A 405 16.67 -11.09 -7.64
CA VAL A 405 17.09 -12.03 -8.67
C VAL A 405 17.99 -13.11 -8.06
N ASN A 406 18.91 -12.74 -7.17
CA ASN A 406 19.80 -13.71 -6.51
C ASN A 406 19.04 -14.70 -5.62
N ASP A 407 18.00 -14.27 -4.89
CA ASP A 407 17.19 -15.18 -4.07
C ASP A 407 16.31 -16.11 -4.94
N LEU A 408 15.85 -15.62 -6.09
CA LEU A 408 15.03 -16.37 -7.03
C LEU A 408 15.85 -17.40 -7.84
N VAL A 409 17.04 -17.02 -8.31
CA VAL A 409 17.92 -17.81 -9.20
C VAL A 409 19.03 -18.55 -8.42
N GLY A 410 19.18 -18.26 -7.13
CA GLY A 410 20.24 -18.78 -6.26
C GLY A 410 20.30 -20.32 -6.18
N PRO A 411 21.25 -20.89 -5.42
CA PRO A 411 21.66 -22.31 -5.49
C PRO A 411 20.54 -23.34 -5.24
N HIS A 412 19.35 -22.90 -4.83
CA HIS A 412 18.19 -23.76 -4.68
C HIS A 412 17.26 -23.81 -5.89
N GLY A 413 17.33 -22.93 -6.91
CA GLY A 413 16.63 -23.02 -8.21
C GLY A 413 15.09 -23.09 -8.22
N ASP A 414 14.50 -23.46 -7.09
CA ASP A 414 13.11 -23.77 -6.82
C ASP A 414 12.21 -22.54 -6.94
N GLY A 415 12.76 -21.32 -6.86
CA GLY A 415 11.98 -20.09 -6.87
C GLY A 415 11.19 -19.94 -8.17
N ILE A 416 11.85 -20.20 -9.31
CA ILE A 416 11.22 -20.13 -10.63
C ILE A 416 10.33 -21.35 -10.87
N GLU A 417 10.74 -22.54 -10.43
CA GLU A 417 9.93 -23.76 -10.56
C GLU A 417 8.62 -23.65 -9.77
N ARG A 418 8.66 -23.06 -8.57
CA ARG A 418 7.46 -22.74 -7.77
C ARG A 418 6.58 -21.65 -8.41
N MET A 419 7.10 -20.81 -9.30
CA MET A 419 6.28 -19.89 -10.09
C MET A 419 5.51 -20.58 -11.23
N LEU A 420 5.99 -21.75 -11.67
CA LEU A 420 5.28 -22.58 -12.65
C LEU A 420 4.11 -23.35 -12.01
N GLU A 421 4.13 -23.50 -10.68
CA GLU A 421 3.04 -24.12 -9.92
C GLU A 421 1.91 -23.12 -9.63
N GLU A 422 0.74 -23.33 -10.23
CA GLU A 422 -0.46 -22.55 -9.92
C GLU A 422 -1.01 -22.93 -8.53
N SER A 423 -1.34 -21.93 -7.70
CA SER A 423 -1.99 -22.18 -6.41
C SER A 423 -3.28 -23.00 -6.61
N PRO A 424 -3.55 -24.03 -5.78
CA PRO A 424 -4.77 -24.83 -5.87
C PRO A 424 -6.05 -23.99 -5.84
N SER A 425 -6.03 -22.87 -5.12
CA SER A 425 -7.16 -21.93 -5.03
C SER A 425 -7.42 -21.19 -6.35
N VAL A 426 -6.35 -20.74 -7.01
CA VAL A 426 -6.39 -20.02 -8.28
C VAL A 426 -6.73 -20.97 -9.42
N ALA A 427 -6.13 -22.16 -9.44
CA ALA A 427 -6.44 -23.23 -10.38
C ALA A 427 -7.93 -23.63 -10.30
N ASN A 428 -8.45 -23.87 -9.10
CA ASN A 428 -9.87 -24.18 -8.88
C ASN A 428 -10.79 -23.04 -9.33
N LYS A 429 -10.43 -21.78 -9.04
CA LYS A 429 -11.22 -20.62 -9.48
C LYS A 429 -11.20 -20.47 -11.01
N ARG A 430 -10.04 -20.67 -11.64
CA ARG A 430 -9.86 -20.62 -13.10
C ARG A 430 -10.67 -21.72 -13.77
N GLU A 431 -10.65 -22.92 -13.22
CA GLU A 431 -11.41 -24.04 -13.75
C GLU A 431 -12.93 -23.79 -13.65
N LYS A 432 -13.41 -23.28 -12.50
CA LYS A 432 -14.83 -22.88 -12.34
C LYS A 432 -15.23 -21.80 -13.35
N LEU A 433 -14.40 -20.78 -13.55
CA LEU A 433 -14.63 -19.72 -14.55
C LEU A 433 -14.64 -20.28 -15.98
N LYS A 434 -13.65 -21.11 -16.34
CA LYS A 434 -13.59 -21.77 -17.66
C LYS A 434 -14.83 -22.64 -17.92
N ARG A 435 -15.27 -23.44 -16.93
CA ARG A 435 -16.49 -24.25 -17.03
C ARG A 435 -17.73 -23.36 -17.22
N SER A 436 -17.86 -22.29 -16.44
CA SER A 436 -18.98 -21.35 -16.58
C SER A 436 -18.99 -20.62 -17.93
N ILE A 437 -17.84 -20.17 -18.43
CA ILE A 437 -17.72 -19.52 -19.74
C ILE A 437 -18.07 -20.50 -20.86
N LYS A 438 -17.61 -21.75 -20.77
CA LYS A 438 -17.94 -22.81 -21.74
C LYS A 438 -19.45 -23.05 -21.81
N LEU A 439 -20.11 -23.25 -20.66
CA LEU A 439 -21.57 -23.47 -20.61
C LEU A 439 -22.36 -22.28 -21.15
N LEU A 440 -21.94 -21.05 -20.85
CA LEU A 440 -22.61 -19.85 -21.35
C LEU A 440 -22.43 -19.68 -22.88
N ARG A 441 -21.26 -20.03 -23.43
CA ARG A 441 -21.03 -20.05 -24.89
C ARG A 441 -21.86 -21.12 -25.58
N GLU A 442 -21.86 -22.34 -25.05
CA GLU A 442 -22.67 -23.45 -25.60
C GLU A 442 -24.17 -23.10 -25.58
N SER A 443 -24.65 -22.43 -24.52
CA SER A 443 -26.04 -21.96 -24.45
C SER A 443 -26.35 -20.90 -25.51
N ALA A 444 -25.41 -19.99 -25.78
CA ALA A 444 -25.56 -18.99 -26.84
C ALA A 444 -25.58 -19.65 -28.24
N ASP A 445 -24.73 -20.65 -28.48
CA ASP A 445 -24.66 -21.38 -29.75
C ASP A 445 -25.94 -22.21 -30.01
N ILE A 446 -26.50 -22.84 -28.96
CA ILE A 446 -27.79 -23.56 -29.06
C ILE A 446 -28.90 -22.60 -29.48
N VAL A 447 -28.95 -21.40 -28.89
CA VAL A 447 -29.96 -20.42 -29.26
C VAL A 447 -29.73 -19.87 -30.67
N ALA A 448 -28.49 -19.63 -31.08
CA ALA A 448 -28.19 -19.29 -32.48
C ALA A 448 -28.70 -20.38 -33.45
N THR A 449 -28.55 -21.65 -33.08
CA THR A 449 -29.07 -22.79 -33.86
C THR A 449 -30.59 -22.82 -33.90
N ILE A 450 -31.26 -22.55 -32.78
CA ILE A 450 -32.73 -22.51 -32.70
C ILE A 450 -33.27 -21.34 -33.53
N ILE A 451 -32.63 -20.18 -33.47
CA ILE A 451 -32.98 -19.01 -34.29
C ILE A 451 -32.81 -19.35 -35.77
N HIS A 452 -31.71 -19.98 -36.16
CA HIS A 452 -31.49 -20.42 -37.54
C HIS A 452 -32.52 -21.44 -38.01
N ARG A 453 -32.93 -22.39 -37.15
CA ARG A 453 -34.00 -23.37 -37.49
C ARG A 453 -35.38 -22.72 -37.57
N ALA A 454 -35.69 -21.79 -36.68
CA ALA A 454 -36.93 -21.03 -36.72
C ALA A 454 -37.02 -20.17 -37.98
N ALA A 455 -35.89 -19.59 -38.42
CA ALA A 455 -35.80 -18.88 -39.70
C ALA A 455 -35.92 -19.83 -40.91
N ALA A 456 -35.26 -20.99 -40.88
CA ALA A 456 -35.30 -21.95 -42.00
C ALA A 456 -36.67 -22.64 -42.19
N ASN A 457 -37.43 -22.84 -41.11
CA ASN A 457 -38.79 -23.36 -41.20
C ASN A 457 -39.80 -22.31 -41.72
N ALA A 458 -39.42 -21.03 -41.79
CA ALA A 458 -40.23 -19.98 -42.39
C ALA A 458 -40.05 -19.89 -43.92
N ASP A 459 -39.04 -20.55 -44.48
CA ASP A 459 -38.72 -20.52 -45.92
C ASP A 459 -39.26 -21.75 -46.70
N LEU A 460 -39.93 -22.70 -46.04
CA LEU A 460 -40.27 -24.03 -46.58
C LEU A 460 -41.78 -24.39 -46.61
N GLU A 461 -42.70 -23.46 -46.35
CA GLU A 461 -44.16 -23.69 -46.51
C GLU A 461 -44.85 -22.65 -47.42
#